data_AF-A0A3B8Z235-F1
#
_entry.id   AF-A0A3B8Z235-F1
#
_cell.length_a   1.000
_cell.length_b   1.000
_cell.length_c   1.000
_cell.angle_alpha   90.00
_cell.angle_beta   90.00
_cell.angle_gamma   90.00
#
_symmetry.space_group_name_H-M   'P 1'
#
loop_
_entity.id
_entity.type
_entity.pdbx_description
1 polymer ?
#
loop_
_entity_poly.entity_id
_entity_poly.type
_entity_poly.pdbx_seq_one_letter_code
_entity_poly.pdbx_strand_id
1 'polypeptide(L)'
;VEGVNVIEILGVLENNFVISPLMLIPPIALIFVSAKKFAALPSLALGIFVAAALGFFIQQISIQEMMHVSFAGFNSVTGIGTIDDLLTRGGIVSMSYTITVVLVAMMFGGIIEESGQLNVLIKKLLAKAHSTGSLVASTVLTTIISNLVLCEQYMSIIVGARSHAKEYEARGLHAKNLSRVVEDSGTVTACLIPWTSGGAYQASVLGVATFAYAPFAFFCWISPLVTLAFGYFNINITRIEEDPETQLYRKN
;
A
#
# COMPACT_ATOMS: atom_id res chain seq x y z
N VAL A 1 3.83 -19.40 29.91
CA VAL A 1 3.97 -19.77 28.49
C VAL A 1 5.25 -20.57 28.41
N GLU A 2 5.16 -21.89 28.51
CA GLU A 2 6.31 -22.76 28.26
C GLU A 2 6.77 -22.48 26.83
N GLY A 3 8.05 -22.15 26.67
CA GLY A 3 8.60 -21.89 25.35
C GLY A 3 8.59 -23.18 24.56
N VAL A 4 7.72 -23.29 23.56
CA VAL A 4 7.72 -24.40 22.61
C VAL A 4 9.14 -24.54 22.07
N ASN A 5 9.72 -25.74 22.17
CA ASN A 5 11.10 -25.97 21.78
C ASN A 5 11.21 -25.81 20.26
N VAL A 6 12.24 -25.11 19.77
CA VAL A 6 12.49 -24.94 18.33
C VAL A 6 12.54 -26.29 17.61
N ILE A 7 13.09 -27.31 18.25
CA ILE A 7 13.16 -28.68 17.71
C ILE A 7 11.76 -29.28 17.51
N GLU A 8 10.84 -28.99 18.43
CA GLU A 8 9.45 -29.46 18.36
C GLU A 8 8.70 -28.75 17.23
N ILE A 9 8.89 -27.43 17.08
CA ILE A 9 8.32 -26.65 15.97
C ILE A 9 8.82 -27.20 14.63
N LEU A 10 10.14 -27.40 14.50
CA LEU A 10 10.73 -27.92 13.26
C LEU A 10 10.22 -29.33 12.94
N GLY A 11 10.16 -30.22 13.94
CA GLY A 11 9.64 -31.56 13.75
C GLY A 11 8.17 -31.58 13.30
N VAL A 12 7.33 -30.71 13.88
CA VAL A 12 5.93 -30.57 13.47
C VAL A 12 5.82 -30.05 12.03
N LEU A 13 6.63 -29.07 11.65
CA LEU A 13 6.63 -28.53 10.29
C LEU A 13 7.11 -29.55 9.26
N GLU A 14 8.18 -30.30 9.54
CA GLU A 14 8.70 -31.36 8.65
C GLU A 14 7.69 -32.50 8.47
N ASN A 15 6.90 -32.81 9.49
CA ASN A 15 5.88 -33.87 9.42
C ASN A 15 4.63 -33.44 8.63
N ASN A 16 4.32 -32.14 8.58
CA ASN A 16 3.10 -31.63 7.94
C ASN A 16 3.34 -31.03 6.54
N PHE A 17 4.57 -30.63 6.22
CA PHE A 17 4.89 -29.96 4.96
C PHE A 17 6.19 -30.44 4.34
N VAL A 18 6.23 -30.46 3.01
CA VAL A 18 7.49 -30.57 2.28
C VAL A 18 8.19 -29.22 2.30
N ILE A 19 9.19 -29.07 3.17
CA ILE A 19 10.01 -27.86 3.26
C ILE A 19 11.20 -28.00 2.31
N SER A 20 11.25 -27.15 1.29
CA SER A 20 12.33 -27.14 0.30
C SER A 20 12.57 -25.71 -0.19
N PRO A 21 13.81 -25.36 -0.59
CA PRO A 21 14.09 -24.10 -1.27
C PRO A 21 13.19 -23.84 -2.50
N LEU A 22 12.61 -24.88 -3.10
CA LEU A 22 11.62 -24.76 -4.17
C LEU A 22 10.36 -23.97 -3.75
N MET A 23 10.00 -24.00 -2.47
CA MET A 23 8.85 -23.26 -1.94
C MET A 23 9.07 -21.73 -1.94
N LEU A 24 10.29 -21.26 -2.22
CA LEU A 24 10.60 -19.84 -2.43
C LEU A 24 10.37 -19.37 -3.87
N ILE A 25 10.07 -20.27 -4.81
CA ILE A 25 9.84 -19.89 -6.21
C ILE A 25 8.69 -18.88 -6.35
N PRO A 26 7.52 -19.01 -5.67
CA PRO A 26 6.44 -18.01 -5.80
C PRO A 26 6.86 -16.57 -5.42
N PRO A 27 7.45 -16.30 -4.23
CA PRO A 27 7.89 -14.95 -3.90
C PRO A 27 9.06 -14.48 -4.80
N ILE A 28 9.98 -15.36 -5.19
CA ILE A 28 11.07 -15.00 -6.11
C ILE A 28 10.54 -14.62 -7.49
N ALA A 29 9.59 -15.37 -8.03
CA ALA A 29 8.95 -15.08 -9.31
C ALA A 29 8.23 -13.73 -9.26
N LEU A 30 7.50 -13.46 -8.17
CA LEU A 30 6.84 -12.17 -7.96
C LEU A 30 7.85 -11.03 -7.94
N ILE A 31 8.93 -11.12 -7.16
CA ILE A 31 9.99 -10.10 -7.08
C ILE A 31 10.62 -9.88 -8.46
N PHE A 32 10.93 -10.96 -9.19
CA PHE A 32 11.52 -10.89 -10.52
C PHE A 32 10.61 -10.16 -11.51
N VAL A 33 9.32 -10.49 -11.53
CA VAL A 33 8.34 -9.86 -12.43
C VAL A 33 8.09 -8.39 -12.05
N SER A 34 8.01 -8.08 -10.76
CA SER A 34 7.92 -6.69 -10.28
C SER A 34 9.17 -5.86 -10.63
N ALA A 35 10.37 -6.44 -10.52
CA ALA A 35 11.61 -5.77 -10.93
C ALA A 35 11.65 -5.48 -12.45
N LYS A 36 10.94 -6.30 -13.25
CA LYS A 36 10.74 -6.10 -14.69
C LYS A 36 9.64 -5.08 -15.02
N LYS A 37 9.05 -4.41 -14.02
CA LYS A 37 8.03 -3.36 -14.16
C LYS A 37 6.73 -3.84 -14.83
N PHE A 38 6.39 -5.11 -14.70
CA PHE A 38 5.05 -5.59 -15.09
C PHE A 38 3.99 -5.04 -14.14
N ALA A 39 2.75 -4.95 -14.62
CA ALA A 39 1.61 -4.55 -13.79
C ALA A 39 1.47 -5.47 -12.57
N ALA A 40 1.05 -4.90 -11.43
CA ALA A 40 0.97 -5.61 -10.16
C ALA A 40 0.00 -6.80 -10.21
N LEU A 41 -1.15 -6.65 -10.86
CA LEU A 41 -2.19 -7.69 -10.90
C LEU A 41 -1.72 -8.96 -11.63
N PRO A 42 -1.16 -8.91 -12.86
CA PRO A 42 -0.52 -10.08 -13.48
C PRO A 42 0.61 -10.70 -12.65
N SER A 43 1.41 -9.87 -11.98
CA SER A 43 2.53 -10.34 -11.15
C SER A 43 2.04 -11.18 -9.97
N LEU A 44 0.99 -10.71 -9.28
CA LEU A 44 0.33 -11.43 -8.19
C LEU A 44 -0.35 -12.71 -8.68
N ALA A 45 -1.06 -12.65 -9.81
CA ALA A 45 -1.72 -13.82 -10.39
C ALA A 45 -0.70 -14.92 -10.74
N LEU A 46 0.45 -14.55 -11.33
CA LEU A 46 1.52 -15.50 -11.59
C LEU A 46 2.01 -16.16 -10.31
N GLY A 47 2.25 -15.38 -9.25
CA GLY A 47 2.65 -15.92 -7.94
C GLY A 47 1.66 -16.94 -7.39
N ILE A 48 0.36 -16.68 -7.51
CA ILE A 48 -0.71 -17.60 -7.11
C ILE A 48 -0.67 -18.89 -7.94
N PHE A 49 -0.56 -18.79 -9.27
CA PHE A 49 -0.51 -19.99 -10.13
C PHE A 49 0.74 -20.83 -9.89
N VAL A 50 1.89 -20.19 -9.67
CA VAL A 50 3.14 -20.87 -9.32
C VAL A 50 3.01 -21.56 -7.95
N ALA A 51 2.44 -20.89 -6.94
CA ALA A 51 2.17 -21.49 -5.64
C ALA A 51 1.19 -22.67 -5.74
N ALA A 52 0.13 -22.55 -6.53
CA ALA A 52 -0.84 -23.63 -6.77
C ALA A 52 -0.17 -24.83 -7.48
N ALA A 53 0.71 -24.59 -8.46
CA ALA A 53 1.45 -25.66 -9.12
C ALA A 53 2.36 -26.40 -8.13
N LEU A 54 3.10 -25.70 -7.26
CA LEU A 54 3.91 -26.35 -6.22
C LEU A 54 3.04 -27.07 -5.18
N GLY A 55 1.90 -26.50 -4.81
CA GLY A 55 0.92 -27.13 -3.94
C GLY A 55 0.42 -28.46 -4.51
N PHE A 56 0.11 -28.50 -5.81
CA PHE A 56 -0.34 -29.71 -6.48
C PHE A 56 0.78 -30.74 -6.67
N PHE A 57 1.93 -30.34 -7.24
CA PHE A 57 2.98 -31.29 -7.63
C PHE A 57 3.92 -31.70 -6.50
N ILE A 58 4.13 -30.85 -5.50
CA ILE A 58 5.10 -31.11 -4.42
C ILE A 58 4.39 -31.39 -3.10
N GLN A 59 3.45 -30.54 -2.70
CA GLN A 59 2.69 -30.74 -1.46
C GLN A 59 1.55 -31.76 -1.61
N GLN A 60 1.26 -32.22 -2.83
CA GLN A 60 0.21 -33.20 -3.13
C GLN A 60 -1.19 -32.77 -2.67
N ILE A 61 -1.45 -31.47 -2.64
CA ILE A 61 -2.75 -30.89 -2.27
C ILE A 61 -3.70 -31.00 -3.46
N SER A 62 -4.94 -31.45 -3.19
CA SER A 62 -5.95 -31.55 -4.24
C SER A 62 -6.41 -30.18 -4.76
N ILE A 63 -6.89 -30.12 -6.00
CA ILE A 63 -7.47 -28.88 -6.57
C ILE A 63 -8.64 -28.37 -5.71
N GLN A 64 -9.48 -29.29 -5.22
CA GLN A 64 -10.60 -28.95 -4.35
C GLN A 64 -10.13 -28.28 -3.06
N GLU A 65 -9.09 -28.83 -2.43
CA GLU A 65 -8.52 -28.28 -1.21
C GLU A 65 -7.81 -26.94 -1.45
N MET A 66 -7.09 -26.77 -2.56
CA MET A 66 -6.55 -25.46 -2.96
C MET A 66 -7.64 -24.40 -3.13
N MET A 67 -8.75 -24.74 -3.76
CA MET A 67 -9.89 -23.83 -3.90
C MET A 67 -10.52 -23.50 -2.55
N HIS A 68 -10.65 -24.50 -1.67
CA HIS A 68 -11.16 -24.31 -0.30
C HIS A 68 -10.24 -23.39 0.52
N VAL A 69 -8.93 -23.64 0.52
CA VAL A 69 -7.94 -22.81 1.22
C VAL A 69 -7.92 -21.39 0.67
N SER A 70 -8.04 -21.21 -0.64
CA SER A 70 -8.11 -19.87 -1.24
C SER A 70 -9.36 -19.10 -0.79
N PHE A 71 -10.49 -19.80 -0.64
CA PHE A 71 -11.76 -19.19 -0.26
C PHE A 71 -11.90 -18.98 1.26
N ALA A 72 -11.76 -20.04 2.03
CA ALA A 72 -11.99 -20.05 3.48
C ALA A 72 -10.72 -19.74 4.29
N GLY A 73 -9.54 -20.09 3.77
CA GLY A 73 -8.27 -20.02 4.49
C GLY A 73 -7.69 -21.39 4.81
N PHE A 74 -6.41 -21.42 5.17
CA PHE A 74 -5.74 -22.62 5.68
C PHE A 74 -5.96 -22.73 7.19
N ASN A 75 -6.36 -23.91 7.64
CA ASN A 75 -6.56 -24.21 9.07
C ASN A 75 -5.57 -25.30 9.48
N SER A 76 -4.68 -24.96 10.42
CA SER A 76 -3.66 -25.86 10.94
C SER A 76 -4.18 -26.61 12.17
N VAL A 77 -3.97 -27.93 12.19
CA VAL A 77 -4.32 -28.80 13.33
C VAL A 77 -3.11 -29.67 13.67
N THR A 78 -2.11 -29.06 14.30
CA THR A 78 -0.87 -29.70 14.73
C THR A 78 -0.92 -30.15 16.19
N GLY A 79 -1.88 -29.64 16.97
CA GLY A 79 -2.02 -29.95 18.40
C GLY A 79 -1.20 -29.02 19.31
N ILE A 80 -0.41 -28.11 18.73
CA ILE A 80 0.32 -27.06 19.44
C ILE A 80 -0.30 -25.72 19.05
N GLY A 81 -1.05 -25.12 19.98
CA GLY A 81 -1.82 -23.91 19.72
C GLY A 81 -1.01 -22.76 19.11
N THR A 82 0.24 -22.56 19.54
CA THR A 82 1.11 -21.51 18.97
C THR A 82 1.47 -21.75 17.50
N ILE A 83 1.67 -23.01 17.10
CA ILE A 83 1.95 -23.36 15.69
C ILE A 83 0.65 -23.25 14.88
N ASP A 84 -0.47 -23.67 15.46
CA ASP A 84 -1.76 -23.59 14.80
C ASP A 84 -2.20 -22.14 14.55
N ASP A 85 -1.98 -21.23 15.50
CA ASP A 85 -2.20 -19.79 15.32
C ASP A 85 -1.25 -19.18 14.28
N LEU A 86 -0.01 -19.68 14.21
CA LEU A 86 0.99 -19.19 13.27
C LEU A 86 0.68 -19.62 11.83
N LEU A 87 0.24 -20.86 11.63
CA LEU A 87 0.01 -21.44 10.30
C LEU A 87 -1.41 -21.17 9.79
N THR A 88 -2.39 -21.06 10.69
CA THR A 88 -3.77 -20.76 10.32
C THR A 88 -3.84 -19.35 9.72
N ARG A 89 -4.39 -19.26 8.51
CA ARG A 89 -4.49 -18.02 7.75
C ARG A 89 -5.85 -17.95 7.08
N GLY A 90 -6.41 -16.75 7.03
CA GLY A 90 -7.70 -16.51 6.38
C GLY A 90 -7.61 -16.52 4.86
N GLY A 91 -8.73 -16.84 4.20
CA GLY A 91 -8.91 -16.72 2.74
C GLY A 91 -9.74 -15.48 2.37
N ILE A 92 -10.32 -15.48 1.17
CA ILE A 92 -11.21 -14.41 0.68
C ILE A 92 -12.34 -14.09 1.68
N VAL A 93 -12.89 -15.09 2.34
CA VAL A 93 -13.97 -14.91 3.34
C VAL A 93 -13.52 -14.03 4.50
N SER A 94 -12.29 -14.22 5.00
CA SER A 94 -11.74 -13.40 6.08
C SER A 94 -11.55 -11.93 5.70
N MET A 95 -11.41 -11.65 4.40
CA MET A 95 -11.27 -10.32 3.85
C MET A 95 -12.58 -9.72 3.32
N SER A 96 -13.71 -10.43 3.43
CA SER A 96 -14.99 -10.00 2.87
C SER A 96 -15.42 -8.61 3.35
N TYR A 97 -15.29 -8.33 4.65
CA TYR A 97 -15.55 -7.01 5.22
C TYR A 97 -14.67 -5.93 4.58
N THR A 98 -13.36 -6.16 4.52
CA THR A 98 -12.40 -5.24 3.89
C THR A 98 -12.76 -5.00 2.42
N ILE A 99 -13.09 -6.04 1.67
CA ILE A 99 -13.49 -5.95 0.25
C ILE A 99 -14.76 -5.10 0.11
N THR A 100 -15.78 -5.34 0.93
CA THR A 100 -17.03 -4.58 0.89
C THR A 100 -16.81 -3.10 1.21
N VAL A 101 -16.04 -2.79 2.25
CA VAL A 101 -15.70 -1.41 2.61
C VAL A 101 -14.99 -0.73 1.45
N VAL A 102 -13.97 -1.36 0.87
CA VAL A 102 -13.22 -0.82 -0.26
C VAL A 102 -14.11 -0.56 -1.48
N LEU A 103 -14.99 -1.50 -1.85
CA LEU A 103 -15.90 -1.32 -2.98
C LEU A 103 -16.83 -0.12 -2.79
N VAL A 104 -17.46 0.00 -1.61
CA VAL A 104 -18.34 1.14 -1.28
C VAL A 104 -17.56 2.45 -1.29
N ALA A 105 -16.37 2.45 -0.71
CA ALA A 105 -15.55 3.64 -0.58
C ALA A 105 -15.00 4.12 -1.94
N MET A 106 -14.61 3.21 -2.84
CA MET A 106 -14.22 3.51 -4.21
C MET A 106 -15.38 4.07 -5.05
N MET A 107 -16.59 3.51 -4.92
CA MET A 107 -17.78 4.06 -5.59
C MET A 107 -18.05 5.50 -5.14
N PHE A 108 -17.94 5.77 -3.84
CA PHE A 108 -18.06 7.13 -3.31
C PHE A 108 -16.94 8.06 -3.83
N GLY A 109 -15.68 7.61 -3.77
CA GLY A 109 -14.53 8.37 -4.26
C GLY A 109 -14.66 8.78 -5.72
N GLY A 110 -15.09 7.86 -6.59
CA GLY A 110 -15.34 8.13 -8.01
C GLY A 110 -16.41 9.20 -8.25
N ILE A 111 -17.51 9.18 -7.48
CA ILE A 111 -18.57 10.21 -7.56
C ILE A 111 -18.02 11.59 -7.17
N ILE A 112 -17.20 11.66 -6.12
CA ILE A 112 -16.62 12.93 -5.65
C ILE A 112 -15.61 13.49 -6.67
N GLU A 113 -14.84 12.63 -7.32
CA GLU A 113 -13.90 13.02 -8.36
C GLU A 113 -14.62 13.55 -9.61
N GLU A 114 -15.58 12.78 -10.15
CA GLU A 114 -16.33 13.14 -11.36
C GLU A 114 -17.24 14.36 -11.18
N SER A 115 -17.79 14.56 -9.97
CA SER A 115 -18.58 15.77 -9.65
C SER A 115 -17.72 17.04 -9.54
N GLY A 116 -16.39 16.92 -9.61
CA GLY A 116 -15.46 18.06 -9.59
C GLY A 116 -15.33 18.74 -8.23
N GLN A 117 -15.90 18.18 -7.16
CA GLN A 117 -15.81 18.76 -5.81
C GLN A 117 -14.36 18.85 -5.33
N LEU A 118 -13.55 17.84 -5.63
CA LEU A 118 -12.14 17.82 -5.27
C LEU A 118 -11.34 18.92 -5.98
N ASN A 119 -11.68 19.24 -7.24
CA ASN A 119 -11.06 20.33 -8.00
C ASN A 119 -11.29 21.70 -7.35
N VAL A 120 -12.44 21.91 -6.69
CA VAL A 120 -12.74 23.15 -5.96
C VAL A 120 -11.82 23.31 -4.74
N LEU A 121 -11.63 22.22 -3.98
CA LEU A 121 -10.71 22.17 -2.83
C LEU A 121 -9.27 22.46 -3.25
N ILE A 122 -8.80 21.78 -4.29
CA ILE A 122 -7.45 21.93 -4.86
C ILE A 122 -7.19 23.38 -5.26
N LYS A 123 -8.08 23.99 -6.03
CA LYS A 123 -7.94 25.39 -6.48
C LYS A 123 -7.80 26.35 -5.30
N LYS A 124 -8.58 26.12 -4.22
CA LYS A 124 -8.54 26.95 -3.02
C LYS A 124 -7.24 26.80 -2.22
N LEU A 125 -6.67 25.59 -2.18
CA LEU A 125 -5.38 25.33 -1.54
C LEU A 125 -4.23 25.94 -2.35
N LEU A 126 -4.22 25.72 -3.66
CA LEU A 126 -3.22 26.30 -4.57
C LEU A 126 -3.22 27.83 -4.54
N ALA A 127 -4.39 28.48 -4.45
CA ALA A 127 -4.49 29.93 -4.37
C ALA A 127 -3.78 30.54 -3.14
N LYS A 128 -3.52 29.74 -2.10
CA LYS A 128 -2.79 30.17 -0.89
C LYS A 128 -1.30 29.84 -0.93
N ALA A 129 -0.85 29.10 -1.95
CA ALA A 129 0.54 28.73 -2.08
C ALA A 129 1.33 29.87 -2.74
N HIS A 130 2.11 30.63 -1.97
CA HIS A 130 2.92 31.75 -2.49
C HIS A 130 4.44 31.47 -2.45
N SER A 131 4.89 30.53 -1.62
CA SER A 131 6.28 30.07 -1.47
C SER A 131 6.43 28.57 -1.75
N THR A 132 7.67 28.08 -1.91
CA THR A 132 7.98 26.64 -2.03
C THR A 132 7.39 25.83 -0.87
N GLY A 133 7.58 26.28 0.37
CA GLY A 133 7.03 25.61 1.55
C GLY A 133 5.50 25.54 1.54
N SER A 134 4.83 26.64 1.16
CA SER A 134 3.35 26.64 1.05
C SER A 134 2.83 25.81 -0.12
N LEU A 135 3.62 25.64 -1.19
CA LEU A 135 3.28 24.74 -2.30
C LEU A 135 3.40 23.27 -1.87
N VAL A 136 4.49 22.93 -1.19
CA VAL A 136 4.67 21.60 -0.57
C VAL A 136 3.54 21.32 0.42
N ALA A 137 3.20 22.28 1.28
CA ALA A 137 2.09 22.14 2.22
C ALA A 137 0.74 21.97 1.53
N SER A 138 0.47 22.73 0.46
CA SER A 138 -0.73 22.56 -0.37
C SER A 138 -0.81 21.15 -0.97
N THR A 139 0.29 20.62 -1.48
CA THR A 139 0.35 19.25 -2.01
C THR A 139 0.11 18.22 -0.91
N VAL A 140 0.79 18.32 0.24
CA VAL A 140 0.59 17.40 1.38
C VAL A 140 -0.88 17.39 1.82
N LEU A 141 -1.47 18.57 2.03
CA LEU A 141 -2.86 18.70 2.46
C LEU A 141 -3.83 18.14 1.42
N THR A 142 -3.59 18.42 0.14
CA THR A 142 -4.40 17.90 -0.95
C THR A 142 -4.38 16.38 -0.94
N THR A 143 -3.21 15.76 -0.87
CA THR A 143 -3.08 14.30 -0.88
C THR A 143 -3.70 13.67 0.37
N ILE A 144 -3.53 14.25 1.56
CA ILE A 144 -4.18 13.72 2.78
C ILE A 144 -5.71 13.86 2.70
N ILE A 145 -6.22 15.00 2.24
CA ILE A 145 -7.67 15.21 2.05
C ILE A 145 -8.20 14.25 0.99
N SER A 146 -7.47 14.05 -0.11
CA SER A 146 -7.83 13.09 -1.14
C SER A 146 -7.88 11.66 -0.60
N ASN A 147 -6.97 11.25 0.29
CA ASN A 147 -7.08 9.95 0.95
C ASN A 147 -8.35 9.82 1.80
N LEU A 148 -8.69 10.88 2.55
CA LEU A 148 -9.90 10.90 3.38
C LEU A 148 -11.18 10.82 2.55
N VAL A 149 -11.20 11.41 1.37
CA VAL A 149 -12.42 11.59 0.56
C VAL A 149 -12.56 10.54 -0.56
N LEU A 150 -11.46 10.23 -1.25
CA LEU A 150 -11.44 9.25 -2.34
C LEU A 150 -11.31 7.81 -1.86
N CYS A 151 -10.99 7.63 -0.59
CA CYS A 151 -10.93 6.34 0.09
C CYS A 151 -9.92 5.35 -0.50
N GLU A 152 -9.04 5.80 -1.38
CA GLU A 152 -8.06 4.95 -2.05
C GLU A 152 -6.75 5.71 -2.27
N GLN A 153 -5.64 5.09 -1.86
CA GLN A 153 -4.33 5.73 -1.83
C GLN A 153 -3.84 6.07 -3.24
N TYR A 154 -4.07 5.17 -4.19
CA TYR A 154 -3.59 5.33 -5.56
C TYR A 154 -4.21 6.56 -6.22
N MET A 155 -5.51 6.77 -6.03
CA MET A 155 -6.19 7.93 -6.61
C MET A 155 -5.74 9.23 -5.95
N SER A 156 -5.54 9.20 -4.65
CA SER A 156 -5.01 10.34 -3.91
C SER A 156 -3.64 10.80 -4.42
N ILE A 157 -2.72 9.88 -4.64
CA ILE A 157 -1.39 10.16 -5.19
C ILE A 157 -1.52 10.79 -6.59
N ILE A 158 -2.38 10.22 -7.45
CA ILE A 158 -2.62 10.75 -8.80
C ILE A 158 -3.17 12.17 -8.74
N VAL A 159 -4.18 12.41 -7.91
CA VAL A 159 -4.81 13.72 -7.78
C VAL A 159 -3.80 14.73 -7.26
N GLY A 160 -3.10 14.43 -6.17
CA GLY A 160 -2.06 15.30 -5.60
C GLY A 160 -0.99 15.66 -6.63
N ALA A 161 -0.49 14.66 -7.38
CA ALA A 161 0.53 14.87 -8.39
C ALA A 161 0.00 15.69 -9.58
N ARG A 162 -1.09 15.26 -10.22
CA ARG A 162 -1.60 15.91 -11.44
C ARG A 162 -2.07 17.35 -11.19
N SER A 163 -2.68 17.60 -10.03
CA SER A 163 -3.19 18.92 -9.70
C SER A 163 -2.10 19.96 -9.43
N HIS A 164 -0.93 19.53 -8.95
CA HIS A 164 0.17 20.44 -8.58
C HIS A 164 1.31 20.45 -9.61
N ALA A 165 1.37 19.49 -10.55
CA ALA A 165 2.45 19.35 -11.53
C ALA A 165 2.82 20.66 -12.25
N LYS A 166 1.81 21.36 -12.80
CA LYS A 166 2.01 22.62 -13.52
C LYS A 166 2.60 23.73 -12.64
N GLU A 167 2.21 23.77 -11.37
CA GLU A 167 2.67 24.80 -10.44
C GLU A 167 4.11 24.54 -9.97
N TYR A 168 4.49 23.28 -9.80
CA TYR A 168 5.89 22.91 -9.52
C TYR A 168 6.79 23.30 -10.70
N GLU A 169 6.36 22.99 -11.93
CA GLU A 169 7.08 23.36 -13.15
C GLU A 169 7.20 24.89 -13.31
N ALA A 170 6.10 25.62 -13.13
CA ALA A 170 6.08 27.08 -13.23
C ALA A 170 7.03 27.77 -12.25
N ARG A 171 7.35 27.12 -11.12
CA ARG A 171 8.31 27.59 -10.11
C ARG A 171 9.72 27.02 -10.29
N GLY A 172 10.01 26.32 -11.37
CA GLY A 172 11.31 25.73 -11.63
C GLY A 172 11.67 24.57 -10.70
N LEU A 173 10.69 23.92 -10.06
CA LEU A 173 10.91 22.80 -9.15
C LEU A 173 10.91 21.47 -9.91
N HIS A 174 11.89 20.63 -9.62
CA HIS A 174 11.99 19.32 -10.26
C HIS A 174 10.86 18.38 -9.83
N ALA A 175 10.40 17.52 -10.75
CA ALA A 175 9.30 16.58 -10.55
C ALA A 175 9.52 15.59 -9.40
N LYS A 176 10.78 15.28 -9.10
CA LYS A 176 11.19 14.47 -7.95
C LYS A 176 10.68 15.04 -6.63
N ASN A 177 10.62 16.37 -6.48
CA ASN A 177 10.07 16.99 -5.27
C ASN A 177 8.59 16.64 -5.14
N LEU A 178 7.82 16.80 -6.22
CA LEU A 178 6.40 16.47 -6.24
C LEU A 178 6.17 14.99 -5.95
N SER A 179 6.93 14.10 -6.60
CA SER A 179 6.88 12.65 -6.37
C SER A 179 7.15 12.30 -4.91
N ARG A 180 8.21 12.87 -4.31
CA ARG A 180 8.49 12.68 -2.88
C ARG A 180 7.32 13.13 -2.01
N VAL A 181 6.79 14.32 -2.28
CA VAL A 181 5.72 14.90 -1.45
C VAL A 181 4.45 14.05 -1.50
N VAL A 182 4.05 13.54 -2.67
CA VAL A 182 2.84 12.70 -2.77
C VAL A 182 3.04 11.31 -2.18
N GLU A 183 4.25 10.75 -2.20
CA GLU A 183 4.56 9.49 -1.52
C GLU A 183 4.56 9.66 0.01
N ASP A 184 5.22 10.71 0.51
CA ASP A 184 5.34 10.99 1.95
C ASP A 184 4.02 11.44 2.60
N SER A 185 3.02 11.82 1.80
CA SER A 185 1.71 12.25 2.30
C SER A 185 0.58 11.31 1.91
N GLY A 186 0.54 10.79 0.69
CA GLY A 186 -0.52 9.91 0.20
C GLY A 186 -0.33 8.47 0.63
N THR A 187 0.79 7.87 0.23
CA THR A 187 1.06 6.44 0.45
C THR A 187 1.03 6.08 1.93
N VAL A 188 1.74 6.87 2.74
CA VAL A 188 1.95 6.53 4.16
C VAL A 188 0.76 6.84 5.05
N THR A 189 -0.09 7.83 4.70
CA THR A 189 -1.23 8.20 5.55
C THR A 189 -2.50 7.41 5.24
N ALA A 190 -2.56 6.71 4.11
CA ALA A 190 -3.74 5.94 3.73
C ALA A 190 -4.14 4.93 4.82
N CYS A 191 -3.17 4.20 5.39
CA CYS A 191 -3.43 3.24 6.46
C CYS A 191 -3.94 3.86 7.76
N LEU A 192 -3.95 5.19 7.92
CA LEU A 192 -4.50 5.86 9.10
C LEU A 192 -6.02 6.07 9.01
N ILE A 193 -6.62 5.74 7.87
CA ILE A 193 -8.01 6.06 7.54
C ILE A 193 -8.81 4.76 7.39
N PRO A 194 -9.83 4.51 8.24
CA PRO A 194 -10.45 3.18 8.36
C PRO A 194 -11.19 2.70 7.10
N TRP A 195 -11.66 3.61 6.27
CA TRP A 195 -12.38 3.30 5.04
C TRP A 195 -11.47 3.24 3.80
N THR A 196 -10.15 3.26 3.98
CA THR A 196 -9.21 2.93 2.89
C THR A 196 -8.89 1.44 2.88
N SER A 197 -8.47 0.92 1.73
CA SER A 197 -7.97 -0.44 1.60
C SER A 197 -6.83 -0.75 2.57
N GLY A 198 -5.86 0.16 2.70
CA GLY A 198 -4.76 0.03 3.66
C GLY A 198 -5.21 0.04 5.12
N GLY A 199 -6.11 0.95 5.49
CA GLY A 199 -6.58 1.08 6.87
C GLY A 199 -7.41 -0.12 7.33
N ALA A 200 -8.31 -0.59 6.46
CA ALA A 200 -9.14 -1.77 6.69
C ALA A 200 -8.30 -3.07 6.73
N TYR A 201 -7.27 -3.17 5.89
CA TYR A 201 -6.33 -4.30 5.94
C TYR A 201 -5.57 -4.34 7.26
N GLN A 202 -4.97 -3.24 7.69
CA GLN A 202 -4.20 -3.24 8.94
C GLN A 202 -5.07 -3.45 10.18
N ALA A 203 -6.32 -2.96 10.18
CA ALA A 203 -7.24 -3.24 11.28
C ALA A 203 -7.57 -4.75 11.38
N SER A 204 -7.72 -5.41 10.23
CA SER A 204 -7.96 -6.85 10.15
C SER A 204 -6.76 -7.66 10.64
N VAL A 205 -5.55 -7.30 10.20
CA VAL A 205 -4.31 -8.00 10.57
C VAL A 205 -3.97 -7.81 12.06
N LEU A 206 -4.10 -6.59 12.58
CA LEU A 206 -3.76 -6.27 13.98
C LEU A 206 -4.86 -6.67 14.97
N GLY A 207 -6.08 -6.96 14.48
CA GLY A 207 -7.23 -7.27 15.33
C GLY A 207 -7.75 -6.08 16.16
N VAL A 208 -7.37 -4.85 15.80
CA VAL A 208 -7.80 -3.62 16.49
C VAL A 208 -8.29 -2.58 15.49
N ALA A 209 -9.21 -1.71 15.92
CA ALA A 209 -9.74 -0.66 15.07
C ALA A 209 -8.64 0.31 14.59
N THR A 210 -8.82 0.91 13.40
CA THR A 210 -7.85 1.85 12.81
C THR A 210 -7.44 2.96 13.75
N PHE A 211 -8.40 3.61 14.42
CA PHE A 211 -8.10 4.69 15.36
C PHE A 211 -7.36 4.23 16.63
N ALA A 212 -7.37 2.93 16.94
CA ALA A 212 -6.61 2.39 18.07
C ALA A 212 -5.11 2.27 17.72
N TYR A 213 -4.75 1.81 16.51
CA TYR A 213 -3.35 1.71 16.11
C TYR A 213 -2.80 3.01 15.49
N ALA A 214 -3.66 3.85 14.90
CA ALA A 214 -3.23 5.03 14.15
C ALA A 214 -2.26 5.94 14.94
N PRO A 215 -2.45 6.24 16.24
CA PRO A 215 -1.50 7.05 17.01
C PRO A 215 -0.08 6.46 17.10
N PHE A 216 0.04 5.13 17.02
CA PHE A 216 1.31 4.40 17.13
C PHE A 216 2.00 4.17 15.78
N ALA A 217 1.33 4.49 14.68
CA ALA A 217 1.90 4.43 13.33
C ALA A 217 2.81 5.66 13.08
N PHE A 218 3.88 5.79 13.87
CA PHE A 218 4.73 6.98 13.92
C PHE A 218 5.28 7.39 12.57
N PHE A 219 5.72 6.43 11.75
CA PHE A 219 6.23 6.71 10.41
C PHE A 219 5.20 7.44 9.53
N CYS A 220 3.94 7.03 9.59
CA CYS A 220 2.85 7.59 8.80
C CYS A 220 2.53 9.05 9.18
N TRP A 221 2.80 9.45 10.43
CA TRP A 221 2.66 10.83 10.88
C TRP A 221 3.92 11.66 10.67
N ILE A 222 5.09 11.08 10.95
CA ILE A 222 6.37 11.79 10.89
C ILE A 222 6.74 12.10 9.44
N SER A 223 6.51 11.17 8.50
CA SER A 223 6.89 11.35 7.09
C SER A 223 6.32 12.64 6.48
N PRO A 224 4.99 12.91 6.52
CA PRO A 224 4.45 14.16 5.97
C PRO A 224 4.94 15.39 6.74
N LEU A 225 5.16 15.30 8.06
CA LEU A 225 5.70 16.40 8.87
C LEU A 225 7.14 16.75 8.49
N VAL A 226 7.98 15.75 8.22
CA VAL A 226 9.35 15.94 7.73
C VAL A 226 9.34 16.57 6.34
N THR A 227 8.46 16.11 5.45
CA THR A 227 8.33 16.70 4.12
C THR A 227 7.87 18.16 4.18
N LEU A 228 6.95 18.51 5.10
CA LEU A 228 6.58 19.90 5.36
C LEU A 228 7.79 20.73 5.84
N ALA A 229 8.54 20.23 6.82
CA ALA A 229 9.74 20.90 7.31
C ALA A 229 10.76 21.14 6.17
N PHE A 230 11.00 20.13 5.33
CA PHE A 230 11.93 20.24 4.20
C PHE A 230 11.46 21.27 3.18
N GLY A 231 10.14 21.34 2.91
CA GLY A 231 9.55 22.36 2.06
C GLY A 231 9.74 23.78 2.59
N TYR A 232 9.54 24.00 3.90
CA TYR A 232 9.67 25.32 4.52
C TYR A 232 11.12 25.78 4.69
N PHE A 233 12.02 24.87 5.10
CA PHE A 233 13.45 25.16 5.25
C PHE A 233 14.23 25.06 3.93
N ASN A 234 13.55 24.74 2.83
CA ASN A 234 14.16 24.55 1.51
C ASN A 234 15.30 23.51 1.51
N ILE A 235 15.14 22.44 2.29
CA ILE A 235 16.12 21.36 2.42
C ILE A 235 15.86 20.33 1.31
N ASN A 236 16.90 20.02 0.54
CA ASN A 236 16.86 19.00 -0.51
C ASN A 236 15.68 19.21 -1.49
N ILE A 237 15.47 20.47 -1.91
CA ILE A 237 14.52 20.87 -2.94
C ILE A 237 15.28 21.04 -4.25
N THR A 238 15.14 20.07 -5.16
CA THR A 238 15.86 20.05 -6.44
C THR A 238 15.21 21.00 -7.44
N ARG A 239 16.01 21.80 -8.15
CA ARG A 239 15.50 22.67 -9.22
C ARG A 239 15.69 22.04 -10.59
N ILE A 240 14.87 22.46 -11.55
CA ILE A 240 14.95 21.97 -12.93
C ILE A 240 16.32 22.26 -13.56
N GLU A 241 16.95 23.38 -13.21
CA GLU A 241 18.28 23.76 -13.69
C GLU A 241 19.39 22.78 -13.26
N GLU A 242 19.20 22.08 -12.13
CA GLU A 242 20.16 21.13 -11.57
C GLU A 242 20.08 19.76 -12.25
N ASP A 243 18.93 19.42 -12.84
CA ASP A 243 18.69 18.15 -13.56
C ASP A 243 17.72 18.36 -14.75
N PRO A 244 18.21 18.92 -15.86
CA PRO A 244 17.35 19.29 -16.99
C PRO A 244 16.88 18.10 -17.83
N GLU A 245 17.48 16.91 -17.69
CA GLU A 245 17.15 15.76 -18.56
C GLU A 245 15.88 15.01 -18.10
N THR A 246 15.47 15.12 -16.84
CA THR A 246 14.38 14.33 -16.24
C THR A 246 13.09 15.12 -15.94
N GLN A 247 12.75 16.09 -16.79
CA GLN A 247 11.55 16.94 -16.61
C GLN A 247 10.24 16.24 -17.01
N LEU A 248 9.14 16.56 -16.32
CA LEU A 248 7.78 16.06 -16.63
C LEU A 248 7.32 16.45 -18.04
N TYR A 249 7.71 17.64 -18.49
CA TYR A 249 7.40 18.17 -19.81
C TYR A 249 8.70 18.64 -20.45
N ARG A 250 9.18 17.90 -21.47
CA ARG A 250 10.28 18.39 -22.30
C ARG A 250 9.75 19.53 -23.17
N LYS A 251 10.30 20.73 -23.05
CA LYS A 251 10.19 21.72 -24.13
C LYS A 251 11.01 21.18 -25.30
N ASN A 252 10.32 20.61 -26.29
CA ASN A 252 10.89 20.42 -27.63
C ASN A 252 11.12 21.78 -28.29
#